data_AF-A0A0F9AB10-F1
#
_entry.id   AF-A0A0F9AB10-F1
#
_cell.length_a   1.000
_cell.length_b   1.000
_cell.length_c   1.000
_cell.angle_alpha   90.00
_cell.angle_beta   90.00
_cell.angle_gamma   90.00
#
_symmetry.space_group_name_H-M   'P 1'
#
loop_
_entity.id
_entity.type
_entity.pdbx_description
1 polymer ?
#
loop_
_entity_poly.entity_id
_entity_poly.type
_entity_poly.pdbx_seq_one_letter_code
_entity_poly.pdbx_strand_id
1 'polypeptide(L)'
;MPARQGVDDIGMDELKAVKNQKRGKAQMSRQPRLLGFLCHWCCYAAADAAGVARMQYPPNMRVIRVMCTGRIEPSYVINGFLNSSDGVFVGG
;
A
#
# COMPACT_ATOMS: atom_id res chain seq x y z
N MET A 1 -13.70 -14.31 12.81
CA MET A 1 -12.58 -14.08 11.87
C MET A 1 -12.42 -12.57 11.76
N PRO A 2 -11.51 -11.93 12.50
CA PRO A 2 -11.62 -10.50 12.79
C PRO A 2 -11.33 -9.65 11.54
N ALA A 3 -12.39 -9.13 10.93
CA ALA A 3 -12.36 -8.20 9.80
C ALA A 3 -11.98 -6.76 10.23
N ARG A 4 -10.98 -6.61 11.10
CA ARG A 4 -10.59 -5.34 11.74
C ARG A 4 -9.09 -5.12 11.96
N GLN A 5 -8.21 -5.89 11.31
CA GLN A 5 -6.83 -5.46 11.06
C GLN A 5 -6.83 -4.56 9.80
N GLY A 6 -7.13 -3.27 9.86
CA GLY A 6 -6.54 -2.34 10.81
C GLY A 6 -5.08 -2.17 10.43
N VAL A 7 -4.75 -1.06 9.79
CA VAL A 7 -3.39 -0.53 9.54
C VAL A 7 -2.58 -0.30 10.85
N ASP A 8 -3.10 -0.83 11.96
CA ASP A 8 -2.76 -0.60 13.35
C ASP A 8 -1.89 -1.75 13.92
N ASP A 9 -1.89 -2.92 13.26
CA ASP A 9 -1.01 -4.06 13.57
C ASP A 9 0.36 -3.96 12.89
N ILE A 10 0.73 -2.79 12.35
CA ILE A 10 2.13 -2.46 12.08
C ILE A 10 2.79 -2.33 13.45
N GLY A 11 3.19 -3.48 14.02
CA GLY A 11 3.96 -3.56 15.25
C GLY A 11 5.08 -2.53 15.18
N MET A 12 5.31 -1.83 16.30
CA MET A 12 6.31 -0.77 16.40
C MET A 12 7.74 -1.23 16.03
N ASP A 13 7.94 -2.53 15.85
CA ASP A 13 9.16 -3.15 15.31
C ASP A 13 9.36 -2.89 13.79
N GLU A 14 8.29 -2.82 12.97
CA GLU A 14 8.41 -2.37 11.57
C GLU A 14 8.62 -0.84 11.48
N LEU A 15 8.06 -0.06 12.41
CA LEU A 15 8.26 1.40 12.48
C LEU A 15 9.74 1.77 12.75
N LYS A 16 10.50 0.95 13.48
CA LYS A 16 11.95 1.13 13.66
C LYS A 16 12.74 0.79 12.39
N ALA A 17 12.32 -0.22 11.64
CA ALA A 17 12.94 -0.59 10.35
C ALA A 17 12.67 0.46 9.26
N VAL A 18 11.49 1.09 9.29
CA VAL A 18 11.08 2.11 8.32
C VAL A 18 11.76 3.47 8.60
N LYS A 19 11.92 3.85 9.88
CA LYS A 19 12.57 5.12 10.26
C LYS A 19 14.06 5.19 9.89
N ASN A 20 14.73 4.05 9.68
CA ASN A 20 16.14 4.01 9.26
C ASN A 20 16.35 4.20 7.74
N GLN A 21 15.28 4.41 6.96
CA GLN A 21 15.36 4.58 5.50
C GLN A 21 15.20 6.04 5.03
N LYS A 22 15.30 7.01 5.96
CA LYS A 22 15.29 8.44 5.62
C LYS A 22 16.69 8.92 5.22
N ARG A 23 17.04 8.74 3.95
CA ARG A 23 18.02 9.59 3.23
C ARG A 23 17.84 9.36 1.74
N GLY A 24 17.41 10.42 1.04
CA GLY A 24 17.20 10.41 -0.40
C GLY A 24 18.40 9.83 -1.13
N LYS A 25 18.11 9.00 -2.13
CA LYS A 25 18.93 8.76 -3.31
C LYS A 25 18.08 7.93 -4.29
N ALA A 26 17.95 8.42 -5.52
CA ALA A 26 17.86 7.54 -6.67
C ALA A 26 19.02 6.52 -6.58
N GLN A 27 18.70 5.25 -6.36
CA GLN A 27 19.64 4.14 -6.48
C GLN A 27 18.92 3.02 -7.22
N MET A 28 19.60 2.54 -8.25
CA MET A 28 19.22 1.52 -9.23
C MET A 28 19.12 0.10 -8.61
N SER A 29 18.83 -0.03 -7.31
CA SER A 29 18.81 -1.32 -6.57
C SER A 29 17.96 -1.36 -5.29
N ARG A 30 17.20 -0.30 -4.94
CA ARG A 30 16.20 -0.39 -3.85
C ARG A 30 14.86 -0.86 -4.41
N GLN A 31 14.25 -1.88 -3.79
CA GLN A 31 12.86 -2.25 -4.09
C GLN A 31 11.94 -1.13 -3.56
N PRO A 32 11.23 -0.40 -4.44
CA PRO A 32 10.43 0.74 -4.03
C PRO A 32 9.20 0.28 -3.26
N ARG A 33 8.87 0.92 -2.15
CA ARG A 33 7.70 0.57 -1.33
C ARG A 33 6.46 1.30 -1.85
N LEU A 34 5.53 0.56 -2.44
CA LEU A 34 4.29 1.09 -2.99
C LEU A 34 3.12 0.81 -2.06
N LEU A 35 2.33 1.83 -1.75
CA LEU A 35 1.08 1.71 -0.99
C LEU A 35 -0.11 1.89 -1.94
N GLY A 36 -1.00 0.91 -2.03
CA GLY A 36 -2.18 0.96 -2.90
C GLY A 36 -3.48 1.04 -2.11
N PHE A 37 -4.37 1.97 -2.44
CA PHE A 37 -5.76 1.97 -1.99
C PHE A 37 -6.65 1.44 -3.09
N LEU A 38 -7.27 0.29 -2.86
CA LEU A 38 -8.17 -0.36 -3.83
C LEU A 38 -9.60 -0.32 -3.34
N CYS A 39 -10.51 0.15 -4.20
CA CYS A 39 -11.94 0.01 -3.95
C CYS A 39 -12.35 -1.46 -3.96
N HIS A 40 -13.31 -1.81 -3.13
CA HIS A 40 -13.73 -3.20 -2.98
C HIS A 40 -14.44 -3.74 -4.23
N TRP A 41 -15.22 -2.90 -4.91
CA TRP A 41 -16.14 -3.32 -5.96
C TRP A 41 -15.47 -3.51 -7.32
N CYS A 42 -14.55 -2.62 -7.71
CA CYS A 42 -13.92 -2.64 -9.04
C CYS A 42 -12.45 -3.06 -8.96
N CYS A 43 -11.63 -2.25 -8.29
CA CYS A 43 -10.18 -2.40 -8.29
C CYS A 43 -9.68 -3.62 -7.49
N TYR A 44 -10.31 -3.94 -6.36
CA TYR A 44 -9.98 -5.15 -5.60
C TYR A 44 -10.38 -6.42 -6.36
N ALA A 45 -11.55 -6.40 -7.01
CA ALA A 45 -11.98 -7.50 -7.90
C ALA A 45 -11.02 -7.67 -9.09
N ALA A 46 -10.52 -6.57 -9.66
CA ALA A 46 -9.50 -6.62 -10.71
C ALA A 46 -8.16 -7.17 -10.20
N ALA A 47 -7.75 -6.84 -8.97
CA ALA A 47 -6.56 -7.40 -8.35
C ALA A 47 -6.72 -8.92 -8.07
N ASP A 48 -7.91 -9.35 -7.63
CA ASP A 48 -8.22 -10.77 -7.47
C ASP A 48 -8.22 -11.51 -8.82
N ALA A 49 -8.79 -10.88 -9.86
CA ALA A 49 -8.76 -11.41 -11.23
C ALA A 49 -7.33 -11.52 -11.78
N ALA A 50 -6.45 -10.57 -11.45
CA ALA A 50 -5.03 -10.64 -11.78
C ALA A 50 -4.33 -11.83 -11.12
N GLY A 51 -4.70 -12.14 -9.87
CA GLY A 51 -4.24 -13.34 -9.16
C GLY A 51 -4.74 -14.63 -9.80
N VAL A 52 -6.03 -14.69 -10.19
CA VAL A 52 -6.62 -15.85 -10.89
C VAL A 52 -5.96 -16.08 -12.25
N ALA A 53 -5.68 -15.00 -12.98
CA ALA A 53 -4.98 -15.03 -14.26
C ALA A 53 -3.47 -15.34 -14.13
N ARG A 54 -2.95 -15.46 -12.89
CA ARG A 54 -1.52 -15.67 -12.59
C ARG A 54 -0.61 -14.62 -13.24
N MET A 55 -1.09 -13.38 -13.34
CA MET A 55 -0.30 -12.27 -13.84
C MET A 55 0.79 -11.95 -12.83
N GLN A 56 2.06 -12.05 -13.26
CA GLN A 56 3.20 -11.75 -12.40
C GLN A 56 3.42 -10.25 -12.33
N TYR A 57 3.42 -9.71 -11.12
CA TYR A 57 3.77 -8.34 -10.82
C TYR A 57 4.83 -8.32 -9.71
N PRO A 58 5.64 -7.26 -9.61
CA PRO A 58 6.63 -7.16 -8.54
C PRO A 58 5.94 -7.14 -7.16
N PRO A 59 6.46 -7.85 -6.14
CA PRO A 59 5.84 -7.96 -4.81
C PRO A 59 6.05 -6.71 -3.93
N ASN A 60 6.28 -5.57 -4.56
CA ASN A 60 6.68 -4.32 -3.93
C ASN A 60 5.49 -3.43 -3.51
N MET A 61 4.27 -3.82 -3.91
CA MET A 61 3.02 -3.13 -3.60
C MET A 61 2.27 -3.81 -2.45
N ARG A 62 1.92 -3.04 -1.43
CA ARG A 62 0.99 -3.44 -0.37
C ARG A 62 -0.34 -2.73 -0.58
N VAL A 63 -1.43 -3.50 -0.56
CA VAL A 63 -2.78 -3.01 -0.87
C VAL A 63 -3.66 -2.93 0.37
N ILE A 64 -4.30 -1.78 0.54
CA ILE A 64 -5.32 -1.48 1.55
C ILE A 64 -6.67 -1.50 0.86
N ARG A 65 -7.58 -2.34 1.38
CA ARG A 65 -8.95 -2.44 0.89
C ARG A 65 -9.82 -1.35 1.51
N VAL A 66 -10.48 -0.58 0.67
CA VAL A 66 -11.53 0.37 1.06
C VAL A 66 -12.84 0.04 0.34
N MET A 67 -13.99 0.44 0.89
CA MET A 67 -15.27 0.12 0.25
C MET A 67 -15.48 0.88 -1.08
N CYS A 68 -15.03 2.13 -1.18
CA CYS A 68 -15.11 2.94 -2.38
C CYS A 68 -13.98 3.98 -2.37
N THR A 69 -13.55 4.44 -3.55
CA THR A 69 -12.56 5.54 -3.67
C THR A 69 -13.02 6.84 -3.04
N GLY A 70 -14.34 7.06 -2.91
CA GLY A 70 -14.88 8.23 -2.22
C GLY A 70 -14.51 8.33 -0.74
N ARG A 71 -13.97 7.27 -0.12
CA ARG A 71 -13.44 7.31 1.25
C ARG A 71 -11.98 7.80 1.31
N ILE A 72 -11.26 7.86 0.20
CA ILE A 72 -9.89 8.40 0.19
C ILE A 72 -9.95 9.92 0.27
N GLU A 73 -9.56 10.44 1.42
CA GLU A 73 -9.15 11.83 1.62
C GLU A 73 -7.64 11.99 1.32
N PRO A 74 -7.17 13.16 0.85
CA PRO A 74 -5.75 13.49 0.74
C PRO A 74 -4.92 13.21 2.01
N SER A 75 -5.51 13.27 3.20
CA SER A 75 -4.85 12.92 4.47
C SER A 75 -4.26 11.50 4.45
N TYR A 76 -4.93 10.53 3.81
CA TYR A 76 -4.43 9.16 3.67
C TYR A 76 -3.17 9.08 2.81
N VAL A 77 -3.12 9.86 1.72
CA VAL A 77 -1.96 9.91 0.82
C VAL A 77 -0.77 10.52 1.54
N ILE A 78 -0.99 11.62 2.27
CA ILE A 78 0.05 12.29 3.06
C ILE A 78 0.57 11.36 4.17
N ASN A 79 -0.31 10.68 4.88
CA ASN A 79 0.07 9.68 5.89
C ASN A 79 0.87 8.53 5.28
N GLY A 80 0.55 8.10 4.06
CA GLY A 80 1.33 7.12 3.31
C GLY A 80 2.78 7.56 3.08
N PHE A 81 2.99 8.81 2.66
CA PHE A 81 4.33 9.38 2.48
C PHE A 81 5.06 9.61 3.81
N LEU A 82 4.37 10.05 4.87
CA LEU A 82 4.95 10.19 6.21
C LEU A 82 5.48 8.86 6.77
N ASN A 83 4.79 7.77 6.43
CA ASN A 83 5.18 6.39 6.78
C ASN A 83 6.23 5.79 5.82
N SER A 84 6.94 6.65 5.06
CA SER A 84 8.04 6.26 4.15
C SER A 84 7.63 5.29 3.03
N SER A 85 6.44 5.52 2.45
CA SER A 85 6.09 4.94 1.14
C SER A 85 6.78 5.74 0.04
N ASP A 86 7.35 5.07 -0.96
CA ASP A 86 7.99 5.72 -2.11
C ASP A 86 6.96 6.15 -3.16
N GLY A 87 5.78 5.53 -3.16
CA GLY A 87 4.66 5.91 -4.01
C GLY A 87 3.32 5.46 -3.44
N VAL A 88 2.27 6.18 -3.80
CA VAL A 88 0.88 5.88 -3.42
C VAL A 88 0.05 5.72 -4.68
N PHE A 89 -0.67 4.60 -4.79
CA PHE A 89 -1.60 4.29 -5.87
C PHE A 89 -3.03 4.31 -5.33
N VAL A 90 -3.97 4.88 -6.07
CA VAL A 90 -5.40 4.88 -5.73
C VAL A 90 -6.18 4.39 -6.94
N GLY A 91 -6.95 3.32 -6.75
CA GLY A 91 -7.73 2.66 -7.79
C GLY A 91 -9.20 2.53 -7.40
N GLY A 92 -10.09 2.96 -8.30
CA GLY A 92 -11.55 2.96 -8.16
C GLY A 92 -12.25 2.05 -9.14
#